data_AF-A0AAJ1FSZ4-F1
#
_entry.id   AF-A0AAJ1FSZ4-F1
#
_cell.length_a   1.000
_cell.length_b   1.000
_cell.length_c   1.000
_cell.angle_alpha   90.00
_cell.angle_beta   90.00
_cell.angle_gamma   90.00
#
_symmetry.space_group_name_H-M   'P 1'
#
loop_
_entity.id
_entity.type
_entity.pdbx_description
1 polymer ?
#
loop_
_entity_poly.entity_id
_entity_poly.type
_entity_poly.pdbx_seq_one_letter_code
_entity_poly.pdbx_strand_id
1 'polypeptide(L)'
;MTYLISLILITLYITIFTRSLRNKAPLHYAISIFINVLFLPINIIQYENGLINIITTYINNGFISLAFFTIVMAIGALRNKSKIRSKLMPIRTQLSILACVYTIPHLYVFYNYCLIDLLKINLYNFISPLVSLTLFILFLTLFITSLKFCKVRLKIKRWKKIQKLAYPFFFLLYLHLALISKNSISLGDKADVFNLIIYSVIFFVIFALRIDKERIKKDIKDYFFLEIIILIFFILVPYNIINNNINNINNISEKVITKAPEELTQTIIDEQPDIIIENEIRVDIPQNLEESYATSISDEEEKSNNIEENGDTLDTDIIQKEESQEIKEIKKYKDGIYIDMARGHVDYIAVEITIKKDKITDIQIDYQRDEPKHFNSAYYPIRTEILEKQTTDVDSISGATHSSEGIIKAVEKALESAKIK
;
A
#
# COMPACT_ATOMS: atom_id res chain seq x y z
N MET A 1 -21.35 6.63 -2.22
CA MET A 1 -21.56 6.13 -3.60
C MET A 1 -20.38 6.36 -4.55
N THR A 2 -19.79 7.56 -4.59
CA THR A 2 -18.72 7.99 -5.53
C THR A 2 -17.58 6.98 -5.76
N TYR A 3 -17.06 6.35 -4.70
CA TYR A 3 -15.98 5.38 -4.80
C TYR A 3 -16.38 4.12 -5.58
N LEU A 4 -17.59 3.58 -5.38
CA LEU A 4 -18.06 2.39 -6.11
C LEU A 4 -18.17 2.68 -7.61
N ILE A 5 -18.68 3.87 -7.96
CA ILE A 5 -18.75 4.36 -9.35
C ILE A 5 -17.33 4.47 -9.94
N SER A 6 -16.39 5.07 -9.20
CA SER A 6 -14.98 5.15 -9.60
C SER A 6 -14.36 3.77 -9.85
N LEU A 7 -14.60 2.80 -8.95
CA LEU A 7 -14.08 1.45 -9.06
C LEU A 7 -14.64 0.71 -10.30
N ILE A 8 -15.92 0.89 -10.61
CA ILE A 8 -16.57 0.34 -11.81
C ILE A 8 -15.97 0.98 -13.07
N LEU A 9 -15.88 2.32 -13.13
CA LEU A 9 -15.34 3.06 -14.28
C LEU A 9 -13.88 2.70 -14.57
N ILE A 10 -13.02 2.64 -13.54
CA ILE A 10 -11.62 2.25 -13.72
C ILE A 10 -11.49 0.76 -14.07
N THR A 11 -12.34 -0.12 -13.54
CA THR A 11 -12.38 -1.53 -13.97
C THR A 11 -12.76 -1.65 -15.46
N LEU A 12 -13.79 -0.93 -15.91
CA LEU A 12 -14.21 -0.88 -17.32
C LEU A 12 -13.06 -0.37 -18.22
N TYR A 13 -12.46 0.77 -17.88
CA TYR A 13 -11.28 1.32 -18.56
C TYR A 13 -10.15 0.28 -18.67
N ILE A 14 -9.82 -0.43 -17.59
CA ILE A 14 -8.76 -1.45 -17.61
C ILE A 14 -9.14 -2.63 -18.53
N THR A 15 -10.39 -3.09 -18.53
CA THR A 15 -10.82 -4.21 -19.40
C THR A 15 -10.75 -3.85 -20.89
N ILE A 16 -11.15 -2.64 -21.26
CA ILE A 16 -11.07 -2.11 -22.64
C ILE A 16 -9.61 -1.90 -23.03
N PHE A 17 -8.85 -1.13 -22.25
CA PHE A 17 -7.52 -0.67 -22.62
C PHE A 17 -6.38 -1.64 -22.27
N THR A 18 -6.65 -2.86 -21.74
CA THR A 18 -5.63 -3.85 -21.35
C THR A 18 -4.49 -4.00 -22.38
N ARG A 19 -4.81 -4.13 -23.68
CA ARG A 19 -3.80 -4.30 -24.76
C ARG A 19 -2.99 -3.02 -24.99
N SER A 20 -3.62 -1.85 -24.84
CA SER A 20 -2.99 -0.54 -24.99
C SER A 20 -2.11 -0.18 -23.79
N LEU A 21 -2.56 -0.47 -22.56
CA LEU A 21 -1.79 -0.31 -21.33
C LEU A 21 -0.53 -1.19 -21.30
N ARG A 22 -0.58 -2.38 -21.90
CA ARG A 22 0.61 -3.25 -22.04
C ARG A 22 1.60 -2.72 -23.08
N ASN A 23 1.12 -2.36 -24.27
CA ASN A 23 1.98 -2.10 -25.43
C ASN A 23 2.33 -0.60 -25.64
N LYS A 24 1.51 0.33 -25.17
CA LYS A 24 1.63 1.79 -25.36
C LYS A 24 1.47 2.56 -24.03
N ALA A 25 1.99 2.03 -22.93
CA ALA A 25 1.87 2.63 -21.58
C ALA A 25 2.21 4.15 -21.49
N PRO A 26 3.25 4.68 -22.16
CA PRO A 26 3.59 6.11 -22.07
C PRO A 26 2.48 7.05 -22.56
N LEU A 27 1.65 6.62 -23.52
CA LEU A 27 0.51 7.40 -24.02
C LEU A 27 -0.58 7.55 -22.95
N HIS A 28 -0.84 6.51 -22.16
CA HIS A 28 -1.77 6.59 -21.04
C HIS A 28 -1.24 7.48 -19.91
N TYR A 29 0.07 7.44 -19.64
CA TYR A 29 0.69 8.35 -18.68
C TYR A 29 0.55 9.81 -19.15
N ALA A 30 0.90 10.12 -20.40
CA ALA A 30 0.78 11.47 -20.96
C ALA A 30 -0.66 12.00 -20.90
N ILE A 31 -1.66 11.17 -21.25
CA ILE A 31 -3.08 11.53 -21.12
C ILE A 31 -3.47 11.78 -19.65
N SER A 32 -3.05 10.92 -18.71
CA SER A 32 -3.36 11.14 -17.28
C SER A 32 -2.72 12.40 -16.70
N ILE A 33 -1.50 12.75 -17.13
CA ILE A 33 -0.83 13.99 -16.74
C ILE A 33 -1.57 15.20 -17.34
N PHE A 34 -1.93 15.15 -18.62
CA PHE A 34 -2.71 16.22 -19.28
C PHE A 34 -4.06 16.47 -18.58
N ILE A 35 -4.80 15.40 -18.25
CA ILE A 35 -6.06 15.48 -17.50
C ILE A 35 -5.82 16.17 -16.14
N ASN A 36 -4.82 15.72 -15.38
CA ASN A 36 -4.58 16.29 -14.05
C ASN A 36 -4.12 17.76 -14.12
N VAL A 37 -3.32 18.14 -15.11
CA VAL A 37 -2.93 19.54 -15.35
C VAL A 37 -4.12 20.41 -15.77
N LEU A 38 -5.07 19.86 -16.54
CA LEU A 38 -6.27 20.57 -16.97
C LEU A 38 -7.27 20.82 -15.83
N PHE A 39 -7.48 19.85 -14.94
CA PHE A 39 -8.48 19.95 -13.86
C PHE A 39 -7.94 20.52 -12.54
N LEU A 40 -6.62 20.55 -12.30
CA LEU A 40 -6.02 21.13 -11.10
C LEU A 40 -6.32 22.64 -10.90
N PRO A 41 -6.17 23.55 -11.90
CA PRO A 41 -6.47 24.97 -11.70
C PRO A 41 -7.97 25.26 -11.54
N ILE A 42 -8.85 24.39 -12.06
CA ILE A 42 -10.31 24.52 -11.90
C ILE A 42 -10.73 24.42 -10.43
N ASN A 43 -9.91 23.80 -9.57
CA ASN A 43 -10.17 23.76 -8.12
C ASN A 43 -10.07 25.13 -7.43
N ILE A 44 -9.51 26.15 -8.09
CA ILE A 44 -9.32 27.51 -7.54
C ILE A 44 -10.49 28.43 -7.96
N ILE A 45 -11.13 28.15 -9.09
CA ILE A 45 -12.21 28.95 -9.68
C ILE A 45 -13.49 28.14 -9.59
N GLN A 46 -14.38 28.46 -8.65
CA GLN A 46 -15.67 27.78 -8.49
C GLN A 46 -16.46 27.85 -9.80
N TYR A 47 -16.62 26.69 -10.46
CA TYR A 47 -17.08 26.60 -11.85
C TYR A 47 -18.45 25.95 -11.91
N GLU A 48 -19.48 26.69 -12.34
CA GLU A 48 -20.89 26.26 -12.25
C GLU A 48 -21.27 25.07 -13.17
N ASN A 49 -20.43 24.73 -14.15
CA ASN A 49 -20.65 23.59 -15.05
C ASN A 49 -20.65 22.26 -14.28
N GLY A 50 -21.84 21.73 -13.97
CA GLY A 50 -22.02 20.52 -13.15
C GLY A 50 -21.19 19.30 -13.59
N LEU A 51 -21.02 19.05 -14.90
CA LEU A 51 -20.15 17.97 -15.39
C LEU A 51 -18.67 18.18 -15.05
N ILE A 52 -18.18 19.42 -15.12
CA ILE A 52 -16.81 19.77 -14.75
C ILE A 52 -16.65 19.59 -13.24
N ASN A 53 -17.59 20.10 -12.43
CA ASN A 53 -17.56 19.94 -10.98
C ASN A 53 -17.55 18.46 -10.55
N ILE A 54 -18.35 17.60 -11.19
CA ILE A 54 -18.34 16.14 -10.96
C ILE A 54 -16.95 15.55 -11.26
N ILE A 55 -16.35 15.86 -12.41
CA ILE A 55 -15.02 15.33 -12.77
C ILE A 55 -13.95 15.81 -11.79
N THR A 56 -13.91 17.12 -11.49
CA THR A 56 -13.00 17.74 -10.52
C THR A 56 -13.14 17.10 -9.14
N THR A 57 -14.36 16.88 -8.65
CA THR A 57 -14.65 16.20 -7.38
C THR A 57 -14.06 14.78 -7.34
N TYR A 58 -14.23 13.99 -8.41
CA TYR A 58 -13.73 12.61 -8.48
C TYR A 58 -12.20 12.50 -8.58
N ILE A 59 -11.55 13.52 -9.13
CA ILE A 59 -10.08 13.63 -9.20
C ILE A 59 -9.51 14.11 -7.85
N ASN A 60 -10.02 15.22 -7.32
CA ASN A 60 -9.42 15.91 -6.17
C ASN A 60 -9.68 15.20 -4.84
N ASN A 61 -10.82 14.51 -4.70
CA ASN A 61 -11.09 13.65 -3.54
C ASN A 61 -10.38 12.28 -3.66
N GLY A 62 -9.51 12.10 -4.66
CA GLY A 62 -8.63 10.93 -4.79
C GLY A 62 -9.33 9.61 -5.17
N PHE A 63 -10.65 9.59 -5.37
CA PHE A 63 -11.42 8.36 -5.63
C PHE A 63 -10.92 7.57 -6.86
N ILE A 64 -10.45 8.27 -7.90
CA ILE A 64 -9.82 7.66 -9.09
C ILE A 64 -8.50 6.97 -8.73
N SER A 65 -7.63 7.61 -7.95
CA SER A 65 -6.37 7.03 -7.47
C SER A 65 -6.62 5.82 -6.56
N LEU A 66 -7.57 5.95 -5.62
CA LEU A 66 -7.99 4.88 -4.72
C LEU A 66 -8.49 3.65 -5.50
N ALA A 67 -9.28 3.85 -6.57
CA ALA A 67 -9.73 2.77 -7.45
C ALA A 67 -8.56 2.06 -8.15
N PHE A 68 -7.58 2.80 -8.70
CA PHE A 68 -6.38 2.20 -9.28
C PHE A 68 -5.55 1.42 -8.23
N PHE A 69 -5.30 1.98 -7.04
CA PHE A 69 -4.57 1.28 -5.97
C PHE A 69 -5.28 -0.01 -5.52
N THR A 70 -6.60 0.05 -5.34
CA THR A 70 -7.45 -1.10 -5.00
C THR A 70 -7.26 -2.24 -6.01
N ILE A 71 -7.31 -1.93 -7.31
CA ILE A 71 -7.14 -2.92 -8.37
C ILE A 71 -5.69 -3.44 -8.44
N VAL A 72 -4.69 -2.58 -8.25
CA VAL A 72 -3.27 -2.98 -8.17
C VAL A 72 -3.01 -3.96 -7.02
N MET A 73 -3.68 -3.78 -5.88
CA MET A 73 -3.59 -4.69 -4.74
C MET A 73 -4.39 -5.99 -4.95
N ALA A 74 -5.60 -5.91 -5.51
CA ALA A 74 -6.40 -7.07 -5.88
C ALA A 74 -5.66 -8.02 -6.87
N ILE A 75 -5.01 -7.49 -7.91
CA ILE A 75 -4.16 -8.28 -8.84
C ILE A 75 -3.03 -9.00 -8.09
N GLY A 76 -2.52 -8.39 -7.01
CA GLY A 76 -1.54 -8.99 -6.11
C GLY A 76 -2.10 -10.13 -5.24
N ALA A 77 -3.35 -10.02 -4.82
CA ALA A 77 -4.07 -11.00 -4.01
C ALA A 77 -4.57 -12.22 -4.82
N LEU A 78 -4.98 -12.05 -6.09
CA LEU A 78 -5.54 -13.14 -6.91
C LEU A 78 -4.68 -14.42 -6.97
N ARG A 79 -5.35 -15.59 -6.86
CA ARG A 79 -4.74 -16.93 -6.94
C ARG A 79 -3.94 -17.12 -8.24
N ASN A 80 -2.78 -17.79 -8.14
CA ASN A 80 -1.81 -17.89 -9.24
C ASN A 80 -2.37 -18.55 -10.52
N LYS A 81 -3.26 -19.54 -10.38
CA LYS A 81 -3.92 -20.28 -11.49
C LYS A 81 -5.04 -19.50 -12.20
N SER A 82 -5.40 -18.29 -11.77
CA SER A 82 -6.58 -17.57 -12.31
C SER A 82 -6.31 -16.87 -13.66
N LYS A 83 -7.22 -17.06 -14.64
CA LYS A 83 -7.18 -16.41 -15.96
C LYS A 83 -7.17 -14.87 -15.88
N ILE A 84 -7.85 -14.31 -14.87
CA ILE A 84 -7.88 -12.87 -14.61
C ILE A 84 -6.48 -12.36 -14.24
N ARG A 85 -5.77 -13.07 -13.33
CA ARG A 85 -4.42 -12.68 -12.94
C ARG A 85 -3.44 -12.77 -14.12
N SER A 86 -3.48 -13.81 -14.95
CA SER A 86 -2.55 -13.90 -16.09
C SER A 86 -2.77 -12.78 -17.12
N LYS A 87 -4.03 -12.31 -17.30
CA LYS A 87 -4.34 -11.14 -18.14
C LYS A 87 -3.88 -9.81 -17.54
N LEU A 88 -4.01 -9.61 -16.22
CA LEU A 88 -3.78 -8.32 -15.57
C LEU A 88 -2.37 -8.14 -14.94
N MET A 89 -1.68 -9.22 -14.57
CA MET A 89 -0.33 -9.16 -13.98
C MET A 89 0.69 -8.39 -14.87
N PRO A 90 0.71 -8.53 -16.21
CA PRO A 90 1.63 -7.80 -17.09
C PRO A 90 1.41 -6.28 -17.16
N ILE A 91 0.27 -5.77 -16.68
CA ILE A 91 -0.03 -4.33 -16.62
C ILE A 91 0.00 -3.76 -15.19
N ARG A 92 0.29 -4.58 -14.17
CA ARG A 92 0.19 -4.19 -12.75
C ARG A 92 1.06 -2.98 -12.38
N THR A 93 2.29 -2.88 -12.91
CA THR A 93 3.17 -1.73 -12.64
C THR A 93 2.66 -0.46 -13.32
N GLN A 94 2.09 -0.57 -14.52
CA GLN A 94 1.53 0.53 -15.28
C GLN A 94 0.31 1.13 -14.58
N LEU A 95 -0.57 0.27 -14.03
CA LEU A 95 -1.69 0.68 -13.19
C LEU A 95 -1.23 1.36 -11.89
N SER A 96 -0.12 0.90 -11.29
CA SER A 96 0.44 1.54 -10.08
C SER A 96 1.03 2.91 -10.36
N ILE A 97 1.61 3.14 -11.56
CA ILE A 97 2.10 4.45 -11.98
C ILE A 97 0.92 5.39 -12.25
N LEU A 98 -0.14 4.91 -12.91
CA LEU A 98 -1.38 5.68 -13.11
C LEU A 98 -2.03 6.07 -11.77
N ALA A 99 -2.08 5.16 -10.78
CA ALA A 99 -2.54 5.47 -9.43
C ALA A 99 -1.80 6.69 -8.86
N CYS A 100 -0.46 6.63 -8.83
CA CYS A 100 0.37 7.70 -8.31
C CYS A 100 0.20 9.03 -9.08
N VAL A 101 0.04 9.00 -10.40
CA VAL A 101 -0.22 10.22 -11.19
C VAL A 101 -1.56 10.84 -10.80
N TYR A 102 -2.63 10.04 -10.65
CA TYR A 102 -3.94 10.51 -10.18
C TYR A 102 -4.00 10.88 -8.69
N THR A 103 -2.98 10.58 -7.88
CA THR A 103 -2.88 11.11 -6.50
C THR A 103 -2.40 12.57 -6.47
N ILE A 104 -1.76 13.08 -7.53
CA ILE A 104 -1.09 14.40 -7.51
C ILE A 104 -2.07 15.55 -7.20
N PRO A 105 -3.27 15.66 -7.81
CA PRO A 105 -4.22 16.72 -7.47
C PRO A 105 -4.70 16.64 -6.00
N HIS A 106 -4.97 15.42 -5.51
CA HIS A 106 -5.34 15.18 -4.12
C HIS A 106 -4.23 15.61 -3.14
N LEU A 107 -2.96 15.34 -3.46
CA LEU A 107 -1.81 15.77 -2.66
C LEU A 107 -1.61 17.29 -2.68
N TYR A 108 -1.90 17.96 -3.80
CA TYR A 108 -1.86 19.41 -3.90
C TYR A 108 -2.94 20.07 -3.02
N VAL A 109 -4.18 19.54 -3.06
CA VAL A 109 -5.27 19.98 -2.20
C VAL A 109 -4.94 19.73 -0.72
N PHE A 110 -4.44 18.53 -0.38
CA PHE A 110 -4.00 18.21 0.99
C PHE A 110 -2.88 19.14 1.48
N TYR A 111 -1.89 19.47 0.64
CA TYR A 111 -0.81 20.39 1.00
C TYR A 111 -1.35 21.77 1.41
N ASN A 112 -2.29 22.33 0.64
CA ASN A 112 -2.86 23.65 0.94
C ASN A 112 -3.62 23.66 2.29
N TYR A 113 -4.44 22.65 2.58
CA TYR A 113 -5.11 22.54 3.88
C TYR A 113 -4.13 22.26 5.02
N CYS A 114 -3.26 21.25 4.86
CA CYS A 114 -2.34 20.82 5.90
C CYS A 114 -1.31 21.90 6.28
N LEU A 115 -0.90 22.78 5.36
CA LEU A 115 0.01 23.87 5.66
C LEU A 115 -0.67 24.97 6.51
N ILE A 116 -1.96 25.26 6.24
CA ILE A 116 -2.76 26.20 7.04
C ILE A 116 -2.99 25.65 8.45
N ASP A 117 -3.32 24.36 8.59
CA ASP A 117 -3.58 23.74 9.88
C ASP A 117 -2.30 23.47 10.68
N LEU A 118 -1.17 23.15 10.03
CA LEU A 118 0.11 22.95 10.73
C LEU A 118 0.67 24.26 11.33
N LEU A 119 0.33 25.41 10.75
CA LEU A 119 0.64 26.73 11.32
C LEU A 119 -0.32 27.12 12.46
N LYS A 120 -1.51 26.49 12.55
CA LYS A 120 -2.50 26.70 13.62
C LYS A 120 -2.39 25.58 14.65
N ILE A 121 -1.40 25.69 15.54
CA ILE A 121 -0.97 24.65 16.49
C ILE A 121 -2.07 24.29 17.51
N ASN A 122 -3.04 23.48 17.09
CA ASN A 122 -4.11 22.93 17.92
C ASN A 122 -3.87 21.43 18.13
N LEU A 123 -3.33 21.07 19.30
CA LEU A 123 -2.81 19.74 19.62
C LEU A 123 -3.88 18.61 19.68
N TYR A 124 -5.16 18.95 19.57
CA TYR A 124 -6.28 18.07 19.91
C TYR A 124 -6.51 16.86 18.96
N ASN A 125 -5.91 16.85 17.76
CA ASN A 125 -6.24 15.85 16.72
C ASN A 125 -5.03 15.22 15.98
N PHE A 126 -3.83 15.17 16.60
CA PHE A 126 -2.58 14.69 15.98
C PHE A 126 -2.62 13.36 15.19
N ILE A 127 -3.52 12.43 15.55
CA ILE A 127 -3.57 11.09 14.94
C ILE A 127 -3.81 11.16 13.42
N SER A 128 -4.67 12.06 12.96
CA SER A 128 -5.00 12.21 11.52
C SER A 128 -3.82 12.72 10.67
N PRO A 129 -3.18 13.86 10.99
CA PRO A 129 -2.00 14.32 10.24
C PRO A 129 -0.80 13.36 10.37
N LEU A 130 -0.59 12.70 11.51
CA LEU A 130 0.50 11.73 11.68
C LEU A 130 0.34 10.50 10.78
N VAL A 131 -0.87 9.95 10.70
CA VAL A 131 -1.22 8.87 9.74
C VAL A 131 -1.01 9.34 8.30
N SER A 132 -1.43 10.57 7.98
CA SER A 132 -1.34 11.14 6.63
C SER A 132 0.10 11.41 6.17
N LEU A 133 0.96 11.95 7.07
CA LEU A 133 2.39 12.15 6.83
C LEU A 133 3.12 10.81 6.61
N THR A 134 2.81 9.82 7.45
CA THR A 134 3.36 8.46 7.32
C THR A 134 2.94 7.83 5.98
N LEU A 135 1.68 8.02 5.58
CA LEU A 135 1.15 7.56 4.30
C LEU A 135 1.84 8.24 3.10
N PHE A 136 2.15 9.54 3.21
CA PHE A 136 2.87 10.30 2.18
C PHE A 136 4.32 9.81 1.99
N ILE A 137 5.06 9.54 3.07
CA ILE A 137 6.43 9.00 3.01
C ILE A 137 6.43 7.61 2.34
N LEU A 138 5.46 6.75 2.70
CA LEU A 138 5.28 5.44 2.06
C LEU A 138 4.89 5.58 0.58
N PHE A 139 3.98 6.49 0.24
CA PHE A 139 3.58 6.80 -1.14
C PHE A 139 4.79 7.19 -2.00
N LEU A 140 5.59 8.16 -1.56
CA LEU A 140 6.75 8.64 -2.30
C LEU A 140 7.79 7.54 -2.53
N THR A 141 8.06 6.73 -1.49
CA THR A 141 8.95 5.56 -1.56
C THR A 141 8.48 4.53 -2.58
N LEU A 142 7.18 4.23 -2.61
CA LEU A 142 6.57 3.28 -3.55
C LEU A 142 6.49 3.83 -4.97
N PHE A 143 6.21 5.13 -5.14
CA PHE A 143 6.15 5.80 -6.43
C PHE A 143 7.52 5.80 -7.11
N ILE A 144 8.55 6.33 -6.44
CA ILE A 144 9.93 6.37 -6.96
C ILE A 144 10.40 4.97 -7.36
N THR A 145 10.21 3.96 -6.50
CA THR A 145 10.63 2.58 -6.81
C THR A 145 9.74 1.84 -7.83
N SER A 146 8.62 2.43 -8.25
CA SER A 146 7.80 1.93 -9.36
C SER A 146 8.26 2.45 -10.73
N LEU A 147 8.98 3.59 -10.77
CA LEU A 147 9.52 4.14 -12.01
C LEU A 147 10.53 3.18 -12.66
N LYS A 148 10.45 3.00 -13.98
CA LYS A 148 11.31 2.05 -14.74
C LYS A 148 12.80 2.32 -14.51
N PHE A 149 13.19 3.59 -14.44
CA PHE A 149 14.56 4.04 -14.20
C PHE A 149 15.12 3.52 -12.87
N CYS A 150 14.41 3.77 -11.77
CA CYS A 150 14.80 3.30 -10.43
C CYS A 150 14.72 1.77 -10.33
N LYS A 151 13.70 1.15 -10.93
CA LYS A 151 13.52 -0.31 -10.92
C LYS A 151 14.68 -1.05 -11.56
N VAL A 152 15.17 -0.62 -12.73
CA VAL A 152 16.30 -1.27 -13.42
C VAL A 152 17.61 -1.12 -12.64
N ARG A 153 17.80 -0.01 -11.92
CA ARG A 153 18.99 0.24 -11.07
C ARG A 153 18.99 -0.54 -9.74
N LEU A 154 17.89 -1.17 -9.34
CA LEU A 154 17.77 -1.88 -8.07
C LEU A 154 17.85 -3.40 -8.23
N LYS A 155 18.73 -4.04 -7.43
CA LYS A 155 18.79 -5.50 -7.23
C LYS A 155 17.41 -6.06 -6.85
N ILE A 156 17.02 -7.18 -7.46
CA ILE A 156 15.64 -7.68 -7.36
C ILE A 156 15.25 -8.08 -5.93
N LYS A 157 16.16 -8.68 -5.13
CA LYS A 157 15.90 -9.01 -3.71
C LYS A 157 15.55 -7.73 -2.92
N ARG A 158 16.29 -6.62 -3.16
CA ARG A 158 16.03 -5.31 -2.53
C ARG A 158 14.73 -4.67 -3.04
N TRP A 159 14.49 -4.64 -4.35
CA TRP A 159 13.25 -4.09 -4.94
C TRP A 159 12.01 -4.87 -4.46
N LYS A 160 12.06 -6.20 -4.45
CA LYS A 160 11.01 -7.08 -3.88
C LYS A 160 10.80 -6.85 -2.38
N LYS A 161 11.81 -6.40 -1.60
CA LYS A 161 11.64 -6.02 -0.17
C LYS A 161 10.94 -4.66 -0.04
N ILE A 162 11.38 -3.62 -0.75
CA ILE A 162 10.78 -2.28 -0.68
C ILE A 162 9.31 -2.32 -1.13
N GLN A 163 9.01 -3.04 -2.21
CA GLN A 163 7.64 -3.16 -2.74
C GLN A 163 6.70 -4.01 -1.86
N LYS A 164 7.17 -4.61 -0.74
CA LYS A 164 6.27 -5.11 0.31
C LYS A 164 5.67 -3.99 1.16
N LEU A 165 6.25 -2.78 1.18
CA LEU A 165 5.66 -1.63 1.87
C LEU A 165 4.30 -1.21 1.29
N ALA A 166 3.93 -1.71 0.10
CA ALA A 166 2.60 -1.55 -0.46
C ALA A 166 1.48 -2.16 0.41
N TYR A 167 1.77 -3.18 1.23
CA TYR A 167 0.77 -3.76 2.16
C TYR A 167 0.47 -2.86 3.36
N PRO A 168 1.45 -2.39 4.17
CA PRO A 168 1.18 -1.41 5.21
C PRO A 168 0.71 -0.06 4.66
N PHE A 169 1.19 0.38 3.48
CA PHE A 169 0.63 1.55 2.79
C PHE A 169 -0.89 1.40 2.53
N PHE A 170 -1.32 0.26 1.99
CA PHE A 170 -2.74 0.02 1.70
C PHE A 170 -3.59 -0.16 2.98
N PHE A 171 -3.02 -0.75 4.04
CA PHE A 171 -3.69 -0.79 5.36
C PHE A 171 -3.84 0.62 5.95
N LEU A 172 -2.79 1.43 5.90
CA LEU A 172 -2.78 2.80 6.42
C LEU A 172 -3.67 3.73 5.60
N LEU A 173 -3.83 3.48 4.29
CA LEU A 173 -4.79 4.15 3.42
C LEU A 173 -6.24 3.91 3.87
N TYR A 174 -6.59 2.69 4.29
CA TYR A 174 -7.90 2.42 4.89
C TYR A 174 -8.08 3.18 6.22
N LEU A 175 -7.07 3.20 7.08
CA LEU A 175 -7.14 3.93 8.35
C LEU A 175 -7.31 5.44 8.12
N HIS A 176 -6.59 6.03 7.16
CA HIS A 176 -6.73 7.42 6.74
C HIS A 176 -8.16 7.74 6.25
N LEU A 177 -8.73 6.90 5.37
CA LEU A 177 -10.12 7.03 4.93
C LEU A 177 -11.11 6.93 6.11
N ALA A 178 -10.91 5.98 7.02
CA ALA A 178 -11.77 5.81 8.20
C ALA A 178 -11.70 7.00 9.17
N LEU A 179 -10.53 7.62 9.34
CA LEU A 179 -10.35 8.83 10.16
C LEU A 179 -11.02 10.06 9.52
N ILE A 180 -10.93 10.22 8.19
CA ILE A 180 -11.66 11.29 7.47
C ILE A 180 -13.18 11.06 7.56
N SER A 181 -13.65 9.84 7.28
CA SER A 181 -15.07 9.51 7.41
C SER A 181 -15.58 9.68 8.84
N LYS A 182 -14.79 9.40 9.89
CA LYS A 182 -15.17 9.70 11.29
C LYS A 182 -15.55 11.18 11.47
N ASN A 183 -14.75 12.09 10.92
CA ASN A 183 -14.99 13.53 11.06
C ASN A 183 -16.25 13.96 10.28
N SER A 184 -16.42 13.48 9.05
CA SER A 184 -17.58 13.76 8.19
C SER A 184 -18.89 13.17 8.76
N ILE A 185 -18.85 11.93 9.26
CA ILE A 185 -19.98 11.26 9.92
C ILE A 185 -20.41 12.02 11.18
N SER A 186 -19.45 12.59 11.94
CA SER A 186 -19.73 13.44 13.11
C SER A 186 -20.42 14.77 12.77
N LEU A 187 -20.48 15.16 11.48
CA LEU A 187 -21.25 16.29 10.97
C LEU A 187 -22.60 15.85 10.36
N GLY A 188 -22.95 14.56 10.47
CA GLY A 188 -24.24 13.99 10.07
C GLY A 188 -24.30 13.41 8.66
N ASP A 189 -23.20 13.34 7.89
CA ASP A 189 -23.27 12.84 6.51
C ASP A 189 -23.49 11.32 6.43
N LYS A 190 -24.72 10.95 6.04
CA LYS A 190 -25.16 9.57 5.79
C LYS A 190 -24.47 8.94 4.58
N ALA A 191 -23.99 9.73 3.62
CA ALA A 191 -23.27 9.22 2.45
C ALA A 191 -21.90 8.65 2.83
N ASP A 192 -21.23 9.24 3.82
CA ASP A 192 -19.92 8.75 4.29
C ASP A 192 -20.02 7.55 5.24
N VAL A 193 -21.13 7.38 5.98
CA VAL A 193 -21.43 6.09 6.65
C VAL A 193 -21.44 4.95 5.62
N PHE A 194 -22.10 5.17 4.48
CA PHE A 194 -22.17 4.19 3.40
C PHE A 194 -20.83 4.00 2.67
N ASN A 195 -20.05 5.06 2.44
CA ASN A 195 -18.71 4.96 1.88
C ASN A 195 -17.79 4.13 2.79
N LEU A 196 -17.83 4.38 4.10
CA LEU A 196 -17.03 3.68 5.11
C LEU A 196 -17.29 2.18 5.11
N ILE A 197 -18.55 1.76 5.08
CA ILE A 197 -18.94 0.33 4.98
C ILE A 197 -18.37 -0.30 3.70
N ILE A 198 -18.44 0.39 2.56
CA ILE A 198 -17.86 -0.10 1.29
C ILE A 198 -16.33 -0.22 1.40
N TYR A 199 -15.63 0.75 2.00
CA TYR A 199 -14.19 0.64 2.22
C TYR A 199 -13.85 -0.59 3.07
N SER A 200 -14.53 -0.80 4.20
CA SER A 200 -14.28 -1.95 5.08
C SER A 200 -14.47 -3.29 4.35
N VAL A 201 -15.55 -3.46 3.60
CA VAL A 201 -15.83 -4.70 2.83
C VAL A 201 -14.78 -4.94 1.73
N ILE A 202 -14.47 -3.92 0.92
CA ILE A 202 -13.55 -4.10 -0.22
C ILE A 202 -12.11 -4.32 0.23
N PHE A 203 -11.65 -3.61 1.27
CA PHE A 203 -10.32 -3.83 1.83
C PHE A 203 -10.23 -5.19 2.53
N PHE A 204 -11.24 -5.59 3.33
CA PHE A 204 -11.30 -6.93 3.93
C PHE A 204 -11.15 -8.03 2.88
N VAL A 205 -11.94 -8.01 1.80
CA VAL A 205 -11.88 -9.03 0.74
C VAL A 205 -10.50 -9.09 0.08
N ILE A 206 -9.82 -7.96 -0.12
CA ILE A 206 -8.46 -7.94 -0.69
C ILE A 206 -7.43 -8.51 0.30
N PHE A 207 -7.57 -8.26 1.61
CA PHE A 207 -6.69 -8.83 2.64
C PHE A 207 -6.93 -10.34 2.83
N ALA A 208 -8.17 -10.80 2.91
CA ALA A 208 -8.54 -12.22 2.99
C ALA A 208 -7.99 -13.01 1.79
N LEU A 209 -8.29 -12.56 0.55
CA LEU A 209 -7.76 -13.16 -0.68
C LEU A 209 -6.22 -13.19 -0.72
N ARG A 210 -5.55 -12.25 -0.05
CA ARG A 210 -4.09 -12.21 0.04
C ARG A 210 -3.53 -13.23 1.04
N ILE A 211 -4.24 -13.49 2.14
CA ILE A 211 -3.91 -14.50 3.16
C ILE A 211 -4.15 -15.89 2.59
N ASP A 212 -5.32 -16.14 1.99
CA ASP A 212 -5.68 -17.34 1.20
C ASP A 212 -4.54 -17.79 0.27
N LYS A 213 -3.96 -16.83 -0.44
CA LYS A 213 -2.91 -17.08 -1.43
C LYS A 213 -1.59 -17.54 -0.83
N GLU A 214 -1.23 -17.08 0.36
CA GLU A 214 -0.02 -17.56 1.06
C GLU A 214 -0.34 -18.84 1.87
N ARG A 215 -1.56 -19.00 2.40
CA ARG A 215 -2.07 -20.26 2.99
C ARG A 215 -1.95 -21.42 2.00
N ILE A 216 -2.56 -21.29 0.82
CA ILE A 216 -2.50 -22.29 -0.27
C ILE A 216 -1.06 -22.53 -0.79
N LYS A 217 -0.13 -21.59 -0.58
CA LYS A 217 1.26 -21.72 -1.02
C LYS A 217 2.14 -22.48 -0.02
N LYS A 218 1.83 -22.41 1.28
CA LYS A 218 2.63 -23.02 2.37
C LYS A 218 1.97 -24.24 3.02
N ASP A 219 0.67 -24.43 2.83
CA ASP A 219 -0.18 -25.44 3.48
C ASP A 219 -0.22 -25.33 5.03
N ILE A 220 -0.07 -24.10 5.55
CA ILE A 220 -0.08 -23.79 6.98
C ILE A 220 -1.48 -23.35 7.42
N LYS A 221 -2.03 -24.01 8.45
CA LYS A 221 -3.38 -23.72 8.99
C LYS A 221 -3.47 -22.42 9.79
N ASP A 222 -2.38 -21.99 10.42
CA ASP A 222 -2.30 -20.85 11.35
C ASP A 222 -2.85 -19.53 10.76
N TYR A 223 -2.79 -19.39 9.44
CA TYR A 223 -3.35 -18.25 8.70
C TYR A 223 -4.87 -18.08 8.86
N PHE A 224 -5.61 -19.09 9.32
CA PHE A 224 -7.05 -19.00 9.58
C PHE A 224 -7.39 -18.06 10.74
N PHE A 225 -6.67 -18.13 11.86
CA PHE A 225 -6.89 -17.22 12.99
C PHE A 225 -6.58 -15.76 12.62
N LEU A 226 -5.55 -15.54 11.80
CA LEU A 226 -5.20 -14.21 11.29
C LEU A 226 -6.31 -13.62 10.39
N GLU A 227 -6.98 -14.45 9.59
CA GLU A 227 -8.11 -14.03 8.76
C GLU A 227 -9.31 -13.60 9.60
N ILE A 228 -9.62 -14.32 10.69
CA ILE A 228 -10.67 -13.96 11.67
C ILE A 228 -10.33 -12.64 12.39
N ILE A 229 -9.10 -12.47 12.87
CA ILE A 229 -8.67 -11.22 13.54
C ILE A 229 -8.84 -10.01 12.61
N ILE A 230 -8.52 -10.18 11.32
CA ILE A 230 -8.65 -9.12 10.31
C ILE A 230 -10.12 -8.84 9.96
N LEU A 231 -10.98 -9.87 9.89
CA LEU A 231 -12.43 -9.69 9.75
C LEU A 231 -13.00 -8.88 10.91
N ILE A 232 -12.64 -9.24 12.15
CA ILE A 232 -13.07 -8.53 13.37
C ILE A 232 -12.62 -7.07 13.33
N PHE A 233 -11.36 -6.79 12.94
CA PHE A 233 -10.87 -5.42 12.79
C PHE A 233 -11.69 -4.59 11.78
N PHE A 234 -11.98 -5.16 10.59
CA PHE A 234 -12.78 -4.48 9.57
C PHE A 234 -14.26 -4.32 9.93
N ILE A 235 -14.77 -5.02 10.96
CA ILE A 235 -16.12 -4.83 11.52
C ILE A 235 -16.10 -3.80 12.67
N LEU A 236 -15.15 -3.91 13.60
CA LEU A 236 -15.09 -3.05 14.79
C LEU A 236 -14.76 -1.59 14.47
N VAL A 237 -13.88 -1.32 13.49
CA VAL A 237 -13.54 0.06 13.09
C VAL A 237 -14.77 0.86 12.63
N PRO A 238 -15.55 0.43 11.61
CA PRO A 238 -16.74 1.18 11.20
C PRO A 238 -17.82 1.17 12.28
N TYR A 239 -18.02 0.07 13.01
CA TYR A 239 -18.98 -0.01 14.10
C TYR A 239 -18.70 1.05 15.18
N ASN A 240 -17.47 1.14 15.68
CA ASN A 240 -17.09 2.11 16.71
C ASN A 240 -17.22 3.57 16.21
N ILE A 241 -16.91 3.84 14.94
CA ILE A 241 -17.08 5.18 14.35
C ILE A 241 -18.56 5.58 14.30
N ILE A 242 -19.43 4.68 13.83
CA ILE A 242 -20.87 4.92 13.68
C ILE A 242 -21.55 5.01 15.06
N ASN A 243 -21.23 4.10 15.97
CA ASN A 243 -21.84 4.04 17.30
C ASN A 243 -21.46 5.24 18.17
N ASN A 244 -20.21 5.70 18.12
CA ASN A 244 -19.79 6.92 18.84
C ASN A 244 -20.49 8.18 18.30
N ASN A 245 -20.83 8.23 17.00
CA ASN A 245 -21.62 9.32 16.45
C ASN A 245 -23.07 9.29 16.95
N ILE A 246 -23.71 8.11 16.94
CA ILE A 246 -25.07 7.94 17.48
C ILE A 246 -25.11 8.34 18.95
N ASN A 247 -24.13 7.91 19.76
CA ASN A 247 -24.04 8.29 21.16
C ASN A 247 -23.84 9.81 21.34
N ASN A 248 -23.01 10.47 20.53
CA ASN A 248 -22.87 11.92 20.58
C ASN A 248 -24.18 12.64 20.24
N ILE A 249 -24.89 12.21 19.19
CA ILE A 249 -26.19 12.77 18.79
C ILE A 249 -27.22 12.59 19.91
N ASN A 250 -27.28 11.41 20.51
CA ASN A 250 -28.17 11.11 21.64
C ASN A 250 -27.83 12.01 22.84
N ASN A 251 -26.56 12.07 23.26
CA ASN A 251 -26.10 12.92 24.37
C ASN A 251 -26.38 14.42 24.11
N ILE A 252 -26.26 14.90 22.87
CA ILE A 252 -26.62 16.27 22.49
C ILE A 252 -28.14 16.46 22.60
N SER A 253 -28.94 15.52 22.09
CA SER A 253 -30.41 15.60 22.18
C SER A 253 -30.88 15.58 23.64
N GLU A 254 -30.30 14.72 24.49
CA GLU A 254 -30.59 14.63 25.91
C GLU A 254 -30.17 15.91 26.66
N LYS A 255 -29.01 16.50 26.32
CA LYS A 255 -28.54 17.78 26.87
C LYS A 255 -29.39 18.99 26.42
N VAL A 256 -30.03 18.92 25.25
CA VAL A 256 -31.01 19.93 24.80
C VAL A 256 -32.35 19.71 25.50
N ILE A 257 -32.82 18.45 25.56
CA ILE A 257 -34.09 18.04 26.20
C ILE A 257 -34.07 18.21 27.72
N THR A 258 -32.89 18.29 28.36
CA THR A 258 -32.76 18.60 29.81
C THR A 258 -32.58 20.09 30.11
N LYS A 259 -32.02 20.89 29.20
CA LYS A 259 -31.90 22.35 29.37
C LYS A 259 -33.17 23.12 29.01
N ALA A 260 -33.81 22.75 27.90
CA ALA A 260 -35.05 23.37 27.43
C ALA A 260 -36.17 23.41 28.51
N PRO A 261 -36.46 22.34 29.29
CA PRO A 261 -37.49 22.41 30.33
C PRO A 261 -37.13 23.30 31.51
N GLU A 262 -35.84 23.50 31.85
CA GLU A 262 -35.47 24.44 32.92
C GLU A 262 -35.74 25.90 32.50
N GLU A 263 -35.24 26.32 31.33
CA GLU A 263 -35.42 27.69 30.82
C GLU A 263 -36.90 27.99 30.47
N LEU A 264 -37.63 27.03 29.90
CA LEU A 264 -39.05 27.20 29.55
C LEU A 264 -39.96 27.19 30.79
N THR A 265 -39.65 26.40 31.83
CA THR A 265 -40.43 26.41 33.08
C THR A 265 -40.18 27.71 33.85
N GLN A 266 -38.94 28.20 33.88
CA GLN A 266 -38.60 29.43 34.59
C GLN A 266 -39.29 30.66 33.97
N THR A 267 -39.31 30.77 32.64
CA THR A 267 -40.00 31.88 31.94
C THR A 267 -41.53 31.82 32.07
N ILE A 268 -42.13 30.63 32.10
CA ILE A 268 -43.57 30.49 32.37
C ILE A 268 -43.92 30.92 33.81
N ILE A 269 -43.10 30.55 34.79
CA ILE A 269 -43.30 30.93 36.21
C ILE A 269 -43.18 32.44 36.43
N ASP A 270 -42.24 33.11 35.77
CA ASP A 270 -42.02 34.55 35.95
C ASP A 270 -43.06 35.44 35.22
N GLU A 271 -43.77 34.93 34.20
CA GLU A 271 -44.82 35.69 33.48
C GLU A 271 -46.27 35.36 33.88
N GLN A 272 -46.60 34.13 34.31
CA GLN A 272 -47.96 33.74 34.75
C GLN A 272 -47.94 32.75 35.93
N PRO A 273 -48.33 33.14 37.16
CA PRO A 273 -48.21 32.26 38.34
C PRO A 273 -49.31 31.18 38.45
N ASP A 274 -50.40 31.28 37.70
CA ASP A 274 -51.59 30.41 37.82
C ASP A 274 -51.95 29.75 36.47
N ILE A 275 -51.45 28.53 36.19
CA ILE A 275 -52.07 27.53 35.30
C ILE A 275 -51.44 26.15 35.56
N ILE A 276 -52.26 25.09 35.49
CA ILE A 276 -51.82 23.69 35.69
C ILE A 276 -51.71 22.98 34.34
N ILE A 277 -50.53 22.42 34.07
CA ILE A 277 -50.18 21.28 33.20
C ILE A 277 -51.26 20.81 32.20
N GLU A 278 -50.99 20.90 30.88
CA GLU A 278 -51.04 19.72 30.00
C GLU A 278 -50.34 19.89 28.62
N ASN A 279 -49.44 18.94 28.33
CA ASN A 279 -49.14 18.28 27.04
C ASN A 279 -48.56 18.98 25.78
N GLU A 280 -47.70 18.18 25.15
CA GLU A 280 -47.25 18.13 23.74
C GLU A 280 -46.23 19.15 23.18
N ILE A 281 -45.53 18.68 22.14
CA ILE A 281 -44.19 19.10 21.72
C ILE A 281 -44.23 19.74 20.33
N ARG A 282 -43.53 20.86 20.15
CA ARG A 282 -42.87 21.19 18.88
C ARG A 282 -41.63 22.06 19.09
N VAL A 283 -40.56 21.72 18.37
CA VAL A 283 -39.28 22.46 18.40
C VAL A 283 -38.92 22.79 16.96
N ASP A 284 -38.85 24.09 16.66
CA ASP A 284 -38.22 24.64 15.46
C ASP A 284 -37.01 25.50 15.91
N ILE A 285 -35.93 25.50 15.12
CA ILE A 285 -34.58 25.99 15.50
C ILE A 285 -34.16 27.08 14.50
N PRO A 286 -33.72 28.29 14.92
CA PRO A 286 -32.27 28.58 14.80
C PRO A 286 -31.62 29.69 15.70
N GLN A 287 -30.27 29.64 15.72
CA GLN A 287 -29.30 30.77 15.68
C GLN A 287 -28.75 31.49 16.95
N ASN A 288 -27.55 31.03 17.36
CA ASN A 288 -26.25 31.77 17.32
C ASN A 288 -25.70 32.51 18.57
N LEU A 289 -24.36 32.75 18.55
CA LEU A 289 -23.48 33.53 19.46
C LEU A 289 -23.13 32.83 20.80
N GLU A 290 -21.87 32.66 21.26
CA GLU A 290 -20.71 33.58 21.52
C GLU A 290 -20.82 34.34 22.86
N GLU A 291 -19.81 34.49 23.75
CA GLU A 291 -18.38 34.11 23.74
C GLU A 291 -17.72 34.09 25.19
N SER A 292 -16.44 33.66 25.31
CA SER A 292 -15.48 33.88 26.44
C SER A 292 -15.75 33.16 27.79
N TYR A 293 -14.83 32.88 28.75
CA TYR A 293 -13.36 33.06 29.05
C TYR A 293 -12.93 31.87 30.00
N ALA A 294 -11.75 31.61 30.60
CA ALA A 294 -10.34 32.08 30.75
C ALA A 294 -9.49 30.84 31.23
N THR A 295 -8.14 30.67 31.19
CA THR A 295 -6.93 31.43 31.65
C THR A 295 -6.75 31.42 33.19
N SER A 296 -5.65 30.96 33.85
CA SER A 296 -4.33 30.34 33.49
C SER A 296 -3.60 29.75 34.73
N ILE A 297 -2.69 28.76 34.59
CA ILE A 297 -1.62 28.40 35.58
C ILE A 297 -0.34 27.90 34.87
N SER A 298 0.84 28.17 35.46
CA SER A 298 2.18 27.63 35.16
C SER A 298 3.10 27.82 36.42
N ASP A 299 4.34 27.35 36.62
CA ASP A 299 5.39 26.61 35.88
C ASP A 299 6.30 25.78 36.85
N GLU A 300 7.08 24.80 36.33
CA GLU A 300 8.40 24.29 36.82
C GLU A 300 8.55 23.65 38.25
N GLU A 301 9.56 22.82 38.63
CA GLU A 301 10.81 22.30 38.00
C GLU A 301 11.23 20.86 38.51
N GLU A 302 12.48 20.41 38.28
CA GLU A 302 12.99 19.00 38.39
C GLU A 302 13.51 18.47 39.75
N LYS A 303 13.69 17.12 39.88
CA LYS A 303 15.04 16.46 40.06
C LYS A 303 15.06 14.92 40.26
N SER A 304 16.02 14.24 39.63
CA SER A 304 16.98 13.25 40.21
C SER A 304 17.65 12.37 39.13
N ASN A 305 18.84 11.81 39.39
CA ASN A 305 19.68 11.11 38.40
C ASN A 305 20.71 10.14 39.03
N ASN A 306 21.36 9.30 38.20
CA ASN A 306 22.59 8.49 38.41
C ASN A 306 22.53 7.11 39.12
N ILE A 307 22.95 6.05 38.38
CA ILE A 307 23.81 4.90 38.76
C ILE A 307 24.58 4.54 37.46
N GLU A 308 25.85 4.91 37.27
CA GLU A 308 27.10 4.17 37.56
C GLU A 308 27.34 2.87 36.74
N GLU A 309 28.47 2.82 36.02
CA GLU A 309 29.01 1.65 35.29
C GLU A 309 30.46 1.34 35.73
N ASN A 310 30.80 0.05 35.82
CA ASN A 310 32.14 -0.57 35.89
C ASN A 310 31.97 -2.05 35.49
N GLY A 311 32.90 -2.77 34.84
CA GLY A 311 34.22 -2.40 34.30
C GLY A 311 34.92 -3.63 33.65
N ASP A 312 36.14 -3.43 33.17
CA ASP A 312 37.18 -4.39 32.75
C ASP A 312 37.02 -5.39 31.56
N THR A 313 37.67 -4.99 30.45
CA THR A 313 38.84 -5.62 29.79
C THR A 313 39.06 -7.15 29.74
N LEU A 314 39.46 -7.64 28.55
CA LEU A 314 40.66 -8.50 28.36
C LEU A 314 41.01 -8.68 26.85
N ASP A 315 42.28 -8.54 26.50
CA ASP A 315 42.83 -8.76 25.15
C ASP A 315 43.20 -10.23 24.88
N THR A 316 43.31 -10.62 23.60
CA THR A 316 44.32 -11.61 23.15
C THR A 316 44.52 -11.61 21.63
N ASP A 317 45.72 -11.23 21.19
CA ASP A 317 46.28 -11.49 19.85
C ASP A 317 47.27 -12.66 19.93
N ILE A 318 47.36 -13.50 18.88
CA ILE A 318 48.55 -14.30 18.52
C ILE A 318 48.37 -14.93 17.12
N ILE A 319 49.49 -15.09 16.39
CA ILE A 319 49.55 -15.54 14.98
C ILE A 319 50.42 -16.80 14.86
N GLN A 320 50.28 -17.54 13.75
CA GLN A 320 50.98 -18.77 13.30
C GLN A 320 50.23 -20.07 13.64
N LYS A 321 50.30 -21.13 12.81
CA LYS A 321 51.20 -21.38 11.67
C LYS A 321 50.52 -22.19 10.55
N GLU A 322 51.09 -22.14 9.35
CA GLU A 322 50.68 -22.98 8.21
C GLU A 322 51.23 -24.41 8.36
N GLU A 323 50.43 -25.42 7.99
CA GLU A 323 50.90 -26.77 7.70
C GLU A 323 50.19 -27.26 6.43
N SER A 324 50.95 -27.45 5.35
CA SER A 324 50.42 -27.74 4.01
C SER A 324 50.10 -29.23 3.83
N GLN A 325 48.97 -29.67 4.37
CA GLN A 325 48.42 -30.99 4.04
C GLN A 325 47.91 -31.02 2.59
N GLU A 326 48.19 -32.10 1.86
CA GLU A 326 47.69 -32.31 0.50
C GLU A 326 46.18 -32.57 0.55
N ILE A 327 45.38 -31.51 0.38
CA ILE A 327 43.92 -31.62 0.32
C ILE A 327 43.55 -32.44 -0.91
N LYS A 328 43.13 -33.69 -0.70
CA LYS A 328 42.26 -34.38 -1.65
C LYS A 328 40.98 -33.56 -1.79
N GLU A 329 40.91 -32.72 -2.82
CA GLU A 329 39.71 -31.95 -3.15
C GLU A 329 38.52 -32.93 -3.18
N ILE A 330 37.56 -32.75 -2.26
CA ILE A 330 36.35 -33.57 -2.19
C ILE A 330 35.48 -33.16 -3.37
N LYS A 331 35.75 -33.80 -4.51
CA LYS A 331 35.23 -33.40 -5.81
C LYS A 331 33.69 -33.38 -5.77
N LYS A 332 33.13 -32.19 -5.92
CA LYS A 332 31.72 -31.90 -5.73
C LYS A 332 30.89 -32.25 -6.96
N TYR A 333 31.47 -32.09 -8.15
CA TYR A 333 30.82 -32.30 -9.43
C TYR A 333 31.67 -33.19 -10.34
N LYS A 334 31.00 -33.99 -11.17
CA LYS A 334 31.67 -34.71 -12.26
C LYS A 334 31.98 -33.72 -13.37
N ASP A 335 33.23 -33.67 -13.83
CA ASP A 335 33.59 -32.87 -15.00
C ASP A 335 32.80 -33.35 -16.23
N GLY A 336 32.32 -32.44 -17.07
CA GLY A 336 31.48 -32.80 -18.20
C GLY A 336 30.63 -31.64 -18.71
N ILE A 337 29.70 -31.98 -19.60
CA ILE A 337 28.70 -31.08 -20.18
C ILE A 337 27.32 -31.54 -19.70
N TYR A 338 26.51 -30.61 -19.20
CA TYR A 338 25.19 -30.89 -18.62
C TYR A 338 24.16 -29.93 -19.22
N ILE A 339 23.09 -30.50 -19.78
CA ILE A 339 21.95 -29.75 -20.33
C ILE A 339 20.74 -30.00 -19.44
N ASP A 340 20.11 -28.94 -18.95
CA ASP A 340 18.83 -29.02 -18.24
C ASP A 340 17.97 -27.77 -18.55
N MET A 341 16.67 -27.84 -18.23
CA MET A 341 15.68 -26.84 -18.63
C MET A 341 14.75 -26.41 -17.49
N ALA A 342 14.41 -25.12 -17.49
CA ALA A 342 13.47 -24.52 -16.56
C ALA A 342 12.57 -23.50 -17.25
N ARG A 343 11.47 -23.12 -16.60
CA ARG A 343 10.46 -22.23 -17.19
C ARG A 343 10.86 -20.76 -17.07
N GLY A 344 10.97 -20.08 -18.20
CA GLY A 344 11.20 -18.64 -18.34
C GLY A 344 9.94 -17.79 -18.22
N HIS A 345 9.88 -16.69 -18.97
CA HIS A 345 8.74 -15.77 -18.96
C HIS A 345 7.49 -16.31 -19.69
N VAL A 346 7.70 -16.97 -20.83
CA VAL A 346 6.66 -17.48 -21.73
C VAL A 346 6.72 -19.01 -21.76
N ASP A 347 7.89 -19.55 -22.09
CA ASP A 347 8.12 -20.98 -22.37
C ASP A 347 9.33 -21.51 -21.56
N TYR A 348 9.83 -22.70 -21.90
CA TYR A 348 11.04 -23.27 -21.33
C TYR A 348 12.31 -22.68 -21.96
N ILE A 349 13.36 -22.60 -21.15
CA ILE A 349 14.73 -22.27 -21.52
C ILE A 349 15.59 -23.48 -21.11
N ALA A 350 16.32 -24.04 -22.06
CA ALA A 350 17.35 -25.06 -21.82
C ALA A 350 18.73 -24.40 -21.84
N VAL A 351 19.58 -24.80 -20.90
CA VAL A 351 20.92 -24.24 -20.69
C VAL A 351 21.90 -25.40 -20.65
N GLU A 352 22.96 -25.29 -21.44
CA GLU A 352 24.13 -26.16 -21.36
C GLU A 352 25.15 -25.52 -20.41
N ILE A 353 25.75 -26.29 -19.51
CA ILE A 353 26.91 -25.87 -18.71
C ILE A 353 28.07 -26.84 -18.89
N THR A 354 29.29 -26.30 -18.97
CA THR A 354 30.52 -27.09 -18.94
C THR A 354 31.18 -26.94 -17.58
N ILE A 355 31.46 -28.06 -16.91
CA ILE A 355 32.12 -28.12 -15.60
C ILE A 355 33.50 -28.77 -15.74
N LYS A 356 34.53 -28.15 -15.17
CA LYS A 356 35.90 -28.68 -15.08
C LYS A 356 36.53 -28.28 -13.75
N LYS A 357 37.08 -29.25 -13.00
CA LYS A 357 37.69 -29.04 -11.67
C LYS A 357 36.75 -28.29 -10.72
N ASP A 358 35.54 -28.83 -10.58
CA ASP A 358 34.41 -28.27 -9.81
C ASP A 358 33.94 -26.86 -10.19
N LYS A 359 34.51 -26.24 -11.22
CA LYS A 359 34.16 -24.90 -11.69
C LYS A 359 33.36 -24.96 -12.98
N ILE A 360 32.32 -24.13 -13.06
CA ILE A 360 31.56 -23.82 -14.27
C ILE A 360 32.49 -22.99 -15.16
N THR A 361 32.95 -23.56 -16.27
CA THR A 361 33.84 -22.89 -17.23
C THR A 361 33.09 -22.24 -18.39
N ASP A 362 31.90 -22.74 -18.72
CA ASP A 362 31.02 -22.12 -19.72
C ASP A 362 29.53 -22.39 -19.42
N ILE A 363 28.67 -21.52 -19.95
CA ILE A 363 27.20 -21.58 -19.92
C ILE A 363 26.69 -21.15 -21.30
N GLN A 364 26.06 -22.05 -22.03
CA GLN A 364 25.48 -21.80 -23.36
C GLN A 364 23.97 -22.06 -23.39
N ILE A 365 23.31 -21.70 -24.48
CA ILE A 365 21.86 -21.82 -24.64
C ILE A 365 21.58 -22.83 -25.74
N ASP A 366 21.16 -24.02 -25.32
CA ASP A 366 20.69 -25.10 -26.19
C ASP A 366 19.37 -24.68 -26.87
N TYR A 367 18.40 -24.16 -26.11
CA TYR A 367 17.08 -23.85 -26.62
C TYR A 367 16.35 -22.78 -25.80
N GLN A 368 15.61 -21.89 -26.47
CA GLN A 368 14.69 -20.94 -25.80
C GLN A 368 13.55 -20.49 -26.73
N ARG A 369 12.36 -20.25 -26.18
CA ARG A 369 11.23 -19.54 -26.85
C ARG A 369 10.66 -18.38 -26.02
N ASP A 370 11.51 -17.72 -25.23
CA ASP A 370 11.13 -16.51 -24.50
C ASP A 370 11.11 -15.29 -25.45
N GLU A 371 10.45 -14.19 -25.03
CA GLU A 371 10.46 -12.96 -25.82
C GLU A 371 11.90 -12.39 -25.89
N PRO A 372 12.52 -12.21 -27.06
CA PRO A 372 13.96 -11.93 -27.18
C PRO A 372 14.44 -10.71 -26.37
N LYS A 373 13.56 -9.71 -26.22
CA LYS A 373 13.79 -8.51 -25.41
C LYS A 373 13.97 -8.80 -23.92
N HIS A 374 13.22 -9.74 -23.37
CA HIS A 374 13.34 -10.17 -21.97
C HIS A 374 14.48 -11.19 -21.82
N PHE A 375 14.62 -12.12 -22.78
CA PHE A 375 15.70 -13.09 -22.81
C PHE A 375 17.10 -12.43 -22.86
N ASN A 376 17.37 -11.58 -23.85
CA ASN A 376 18.66 -10.91 -24.02
C ASN A 376 19.01 -9.98 -22.84
N SER A 377 17.98 -9.38 -22.20
CA SER A 377 18.14 -8.56 -20.99
C SER A 377 18.43 -9.39 -19.72
N ALA A 378 18.27 -10.71 -19.76
CA ALA A 378 18.59 -11.62 -18.66
C ALA A 378 19.89 -12.41 -18.90
N TYR A 379 20.11 -12.90 -20.13
CA TYR A 379 21.13 -13.93 -20.39
C TYR A 379 22.55 -13.49 -20.06
N TYR A 380 23.08 -12.46 -20.72
CA TYR A 380 24.48 -12.05 -20.50
C TYR A 380 24.78 -11.66 -19.04
N PRO A 381 23.97 -10.81 -18.36
CA PRO A 381 24.24 -10.47 -16.96
C PRO A 381 24.23 -11.67 -16.01
N ILE A 382 23.27 -12.60 -16.17
CA ILE A 382 23.17 -13.79 -15.32
C ILE A 382 24.29 -14.78 -15.62
N ARG A 383 24.64 -15.00 -16.89
CA ARG A 383 25.79 -15.83 -17.29
C ARG A 383 27.09 -15.31 -16.67
N THR A 384 27.34 -14.00 -16.76
CA THR A 384 28.53 -13.38 -16.16
C THR A 384 28.52 -13.50 -14.64
N GLU A 385 27.43 -13.14 -13.94
CA GLU A 385 27.38 -13.19 -12.47
C GLU A 385 27.54 -14.64 -11.92
N ILE A 386 27.06 -15.66 -12.65
CA ILE A 386 27.28 -17.08 -12.29
C ILE A 386 28.72 -17.53 -12.56
N LEU A 387 29.30 -17.18 -13.72
CA LEU A 387 30.68 -17.56 -14.05
C LEU A 387 31.71 -16.87 -13.12
N GLU A 388 31.47 -15.63 -12.72
CA GLU A 388 32.30 -14.90 -11.76
C GLU A 388 32.23 -15.50 -10.34
N LYS A 389 31.03 -15.86 -9.87
CA LYS A 389 30.79 -16.25 -8.47
C LYS A 389 30.70 -17.74 -8.23
N GLN A 390 30.64 -18.56 -9.28
CA GLN A 390 30.54 -20.02 -9.22
C GLN A 390 29.35 -20.53 -8.37
N THR A 391 28.24 -19.79 -8.40
CA THR A 391 27.01 -20.07 -7.62
C THR A 391 25.76 -19.61 -8.36
N THR A 392 24.62 -20.24 -8.06
CA THR A 392 23.30 -19.87 -8.59
C THR A 392 22.52 -18.88 -7.72
N ASP A 393 23.01 -18.48 -6.53
CA ASP A 393 22.37 -17.41 -5.73
C ASP A 393 22.69 -15.99 -6.27
N VAL A 394 22.41 -15.79 -7.55
CA VAL A 394 22.55 -14.50 -8.26
C VAL A 394 21.22 -13.74 -8.31
N ASP A 395 21.27 -12.42 -8.49
CA ASP A 395 20.06 -11.58 -8.45
C ASP A 395 19.40 -11.50 -9.85
N SER A 396 18.20 -12.05 -10.01
CA SER A 396 17.44 -11.98 -11.27
C SER A 396 17.31 -10.54 -11.80
N ILE A 397 17.46 -10.29 -13.11
CA ILE A 397 17.51 -8.91 -13.63
C ILE A 397 16.14 -8.19 -13.54
N SER A 398 16.17 -6.96 -13.05
CA SER A 398 14.98 -6.11 -12.84
C SER A 398 14.36 -5.66 -14.16
N GLY A 399 13.29 -6.36 -14.57
CA GLY A 399 12.62 -6.17 -15.86
C GLY A 399 12.65 -7.40 -16.76
N ALA A 400 13.52 -8.37 -16.47
CA ALA A 400 13.59 -9.68 -17.12
C ALA A 400 13.43 -10.84 -16.12
N THR A 401 12.82 -10.56 -14.96
CA THR A 401 12.78 -11.39 -13.75
C THR A 401 12.41 -12.86 -14.01
N HIS A 402 11.41 -13.15 -14.85
CA HIS A 402 11.02 -14.54 -15.12
C HIS A 402 11.98 -15.26 -16.08
N SER A 403 12.55 -14.58 -17.07
CA SER A 403 13.60 -15.14 -17.94
C SER A 403 14.87 -15.43 -17.12
N SER A 404 15.28 -14.51 -16.24
CA SER A 404 16.38 -14.73 -15.28
C SER A 404 16.07 -15.86 -14.29
N GLU A 405 14.89 -15.89 -13.65
CA GLU A 405 14.47 -16.97 -12.74
C GLU A 405 14.40 -18.34 -13.46
N GLY A 406 14.19 -18.36 -14.78
CA GLY A 406 14.31 -19.54 -15.63
C GLY A 406 15.77 -19.97 -15.85
N ILE A 407 16.62 -19.07 -16.35
CA ILE A 407 18.04 -19.35 -16.64
C ILE A 407 18.78 -19.84 -15.37
N ILE A 408 18.58 -19.17 -14.23
CA ILE A 408 19.19 -19.55 -12.95
C ILE A 408 18.81 -20.99 -12.58
N LYS A 409 17.54 -21.38 -12.77
CA LYS A 409 17.04 -22.72 -12.42
C LYS A 409 17.47 -23.81 -13.39
N ALA A 410 17.69 -23.48 -14.66
CA ALA A 410 18.26 -24.44 -15.61
C ALA A 410 19.72 -24.75 -15.23
N VAL A 411 20.52 -23.73 -14.90
CA VAL A 411 21.89 -23.92 -14.36
C VAL A 411 21.87 -24.67 -13.01
N GLU A 412 20.96 -24.31 -12.10
CA GLU A 412 20.81 -24.95 -10.79
C GLU A 412 20.60 -26.46 -10.92
N LYS A 413 19.64 -26.89 -11.75
CA LYS A 413 19.41 -28.30 -12.03
C LYS A 413 20.58 -28.98 -12.75
N ALA A 414 21.19 -28.32 -13.74
CA ALA A 414 22.33 -28.90 -14.44
C ALA A 414 23.52 -29.15 -13.49
N LEU A 415 23.72 -28.26 -12.50
CA LEU A 415 24.64 -28.48 -11.38
C LEU A 415 24.18 -29.63 -10.47
N GLU A 416 22.88 -29.80 -10.20
CA GLU A 416 22.36 -30.94 -9.43
C GLU A 416 22.62 -32.28 -10.13
N SER A 417 22.39 -32.33 -11.44
CA SER A 417 22.66 -33.49 -12.31
C SER A 417 24.16 -33.81 -12.39
N ALA A 418 25.04 -32.83 -12.16
CA ALA A 418 26.49 -33.01 -12.10
C ALA A 418 27.04 -33.44 -10.73
N LYS A 419 26.27 -33.35 -9.64
CA LYS A 419 26.73 -33.67 -8.27
C LYS A 419 27.26 -35.11 -8.20
N ILE A 420 28.39 -35.28 -7.50
CA ILE A 420 28.76 -36.62 -7.00
C ILE A 420 27.79 -36.98 -5.86
N LYS A 421 27.32 -38.23 -5.86
CA LYS A 421 26.42 -38.81 -4.86
C LYS A 421 27.20 -39.79 -3.99
#